data_AF-A0AA38PC45-F1
#
_entry.id   AF-A0AA38PC45-F1
#
_cell.length_a   1.000
_cell.length_b   1.000
_cell.length_c   1.000
_cell.angle_alpha   90.00
_cell.angle_beta   90.00
_cell.angle_gamma   90.00
#
_symmetry.space_group_name_H-M   'P 1'
#
loop_
_entity.id
_entity.type
_entity.pdbx_description
1 polymer ?
#
loop_
_entity_poly.entity_id
_entity_poly.type
_entity_poly.pdbx_seq_one_letter_code
_entity_poly.pdbx_strand_id
1 'polypeptide(L)'
;MALLAIPFFTSWMLTLFLLFVPTLASEWIEYPDNGFATLTHYSLPLDYIASCGCTAESTHYPTAALSQMAFGSSTAYGPACGRCFNLTLLNTFLSVPPFFPSGHQSIVVKVTDLCPLSTTGWCNATTNGPNAAGHDLNFDLAFPSTSIPSNFFPSNASYYGYTDFGVWNISYESVSCSNWEGWNDAAALGSVTGQGPESVCCAADPTNSSNTCTSYSDHNGIAPDTTTSLGHSTPQPYIFTLSLVSSILPLFGYFYE
;
A
#
# COMPACT_ATOMS: atom_id res chain seq x y z
N MET A 1 52.62 -32.11 -50.13
CA MET A 1 52.57 -31.98 -48.66
C MET A 1 52.63 -30.51 -48.31
N ALA A 2 51.48 -29.91 -47.99
CA ALA A 2 51.41 -28.57 -47.42
C ALA A 2 50.31 -28.60 -46.36
N LEU A 3 50.71 -28.61 -45.09
CA LEU A 3 49.84 -28.54 -43.91
C LEU A 3 49.70 -27.07 -43.55
N LEU A 4 48.49 -26.53 -43.66
CA LEU A 4 48.11 -25.21 -43.16
C LEU A 4 47.74 -25.33 -41.67
N ALA A 5 48.50 -24.65 -40.82
CA ALA A 5 48.22 -24.49 -39.40
C ALA A 5 47.24 -23.31 -39.20
N ILE A 6 46.11 -23.55 -38.54
CA ILE A 6 45.14 -22.54 -38.13
C ILE A 6 45.36 -22.24 -36.64
N PRO A 7 45.45 -20.97 -36.20
CA PRO A 7 45.84 -20.62 -34.84
C PRO A 7 44.66 -20.73 -33.86
N PHE A 8 44.92 -21.42 -32.74
CA PHE A 8 44.00 -21.76 -31.63
C PHE A 8 43.61 -20.57 -30.71
N PHE A 9 43.72 -19.31 -31.17
CA PHE A 9 43.69 -18.15 -30.27
C PHE A 9 42.35 -17.40 -30.16
N THR A 10 41.31 -17.78 -30.92
CA THR A 10 40.04 -17.05 -30.95
C THR A 10 38.91 -17.62 -30.08
N SER A 11 39.11 -18.78 -29.45
CA SER A 11 38.03 -19.51 -28.76
C SER A 11 37.92 -19.26 -27.24
N TRP A 12 38.69 -18.34 -26.67
CA TRP A 12 38.62 -18.03 -25.22
C TRP A 12 37.96 -16.69 -24.88
N MET A 13 37.72 -15.81 -25.85
CA MET A 13 37.08 -14.51 -25.62
C MET A 13 35.54 -14.55 -25.74
N LEU A 14 34.96 -15.62 -26.29
CA LEU A 14 33.51 -15.76 -26.47
C LEU A 14 32.78 -16.39 -25.28
N THR A 15 33.49 -17.04 -24.36
CA THR A 15 32.89 -17.71 -23.19
C THR A 15 32.72 -16.80 -21.98
N LEU A 16 33.33 -15.61 -21.97
CA LEU A 16 33.24 -14.67 -20.84
C LEU A 16 32.05 -13.70 -20.92
N PHE A 17 31.30 -13.69 -22.02
CA PHE A 17 30.20 -12.74 -22.26
C PHE A 17 28.80 -13.26 -21.88
N LEU A 18 28.68 -14.50 -21.36
CA LEU A 18 27.40 -15.18 -21.13
C LEU A 18 26.97 -15.31 -19.66
N LEU A 19 27.63 -14.63 -18.71
CA LEU A 19 27.29 -14.72 -17.27
C LEU A 19 26.79 -13.41 -16.65
N PHE A 20 26.51 -12.39 -17.44
CA PHE A 20 25.72 -11.25 -16.96
C PHE A 20 24.24 -11.55 -17.20
N VAL A 21 23.65 -12.38 -16.34
CA VAL A 21 22.19 -12.37 -16.17
C VAL A 21 21.90 -11.06 -15.42
N PRO A 22 21.26 -10.06 -16.04
CA PRO A 22 20.81 -8.92 -15.27
C PRO A 22 19.82 -9.46 -14.23
N THR A 23 20.18 -9.38 -12.95
CA THR A 23 19.20 -9.50 -11.88
C THR A 23 18.21 -8.37 -12.12
N LEU A 24 17.00 -8.70 -12.58
CA LEU A 24 15.93 -7.72 -12.65
C LEU A 24 15.74 -7.20 -11.23
N ALA A 25 16.18 -5.96 -10.98
CA ALA A 25 15.91 -5.31 -9.73
C ALA A 25 14.38 -5.23 -9.60
N SER A 26 13.84 -5.65 -8.45
CA SER A 26 12.43 -5.44 -8.15
C SER A 26 12.15 -3.94 -8.29
N GLU A 27 11.11 -3.59 -9.04
CA GLU A 27 10.63 -2.21 -9.11
C GLU A 27 10.15 -1.74 -7.72
N TRP A 28 9.65 -2.69 -6.92
CA TRP A 28 9.06 -2.48 -5.60
C TRP A 28 10.08 -2.71 -4.47
N ILE A 29 9.87 -2.03 -3.34
CA ILE A 29 10.65 -2.24 -2.12
C ILE A 29 10.31 -3.62 -1.55
N GLU A 30 11.31 -4.49 -1.49
CA GLU A 30 11.27 -5.71 -0.69
C GLU A 30 11.66 -5.38 0.75
N TYR A 31 10.88 -5.88 1.71
CA TYR A 31 11.11 -5.60 3.12
C TYR A 31 10.99 -6.87 3.95
N PRO A 32 11.80 -7.02 5.02
CA PRO A 32 11.74 -8.18 5.90
C PRO A 32 10.45 -8.21 6.70
N ASP A 33 10.15 -9.36 7.30
CA ASP A 33 8.97 -9.53 8.17
C ASP A 33 8.97 -8.61 9.39
N ASN A 34 10.13 -8.17 9.85
CA ASN A 34 10.25 -7.23 10.96
C ASN A 34 11.20 -6.08 10.63
N GLY A 35 10.88 -4.86 11.07
CA GLY A 35 11.71 -3.70 10.78
C GLY A 35 11.21 -2.42 11.43
N PHE A 36 11.68 -1.29 10.91
CA PHE A 36 11.25 0.04 11.32
C PHE A 36 10.56 0.75 10.15
N ALA A 37 9.62 1.61 10.50
CA ALA A 37 8.85 2.39 9.53
C ALA A 37 8.44 3.73 10.14
N THR A 38 7.87 4.60 9.32
CA THR A 38 7.03 5.69 9.82
C THR A 38 5.57 5.25 9.92
N LEU A 39 4.84 5.89 10.83
CA LEU A 39 3.39 5.80 10.95
C LEU A 39 2.79 7.20 10.92
N THR A 40 1.84 7.40 10.02
CA THR A 40 0.93 8.54 9.99
C THR A 40 -0.51 8.09 10.20
N HIS A 41 -1.46 9.01 10.10
CA HIS A 41 -2.88 8.67 10.05
C HIS A 41 -3.62 9.47 8.97
N TYR A 42 -4.72 8.89 8.51
CA TYR A 42 -5.66 9.49 7.59
C TYR A 42 -7.10 9.07 7.94
N SER A 43 -8.06 9.91 7.56
CA SER A 43 -9.47 9.58 7.75
C SER A 43 -9.97 8.69 6.61
N LEU A 44 -10.45 7.50 6.97
CA LEU A 44 -11.13 6.58 6.06
C LEU A 44 -12.61 6.49 6.45
N PRO A 45 -13.56 6.78 5.55
CA PRO A 45 -14.98 6.57 5.84
C PRO A 45 -15.28 5.09 6.13
N LEU A 46 -16.21 4.84 7.06
CA LEU A 46 -16.77 3.50 7.24
C LEU A 46 -17.39 3.00 5.94
N ASP A 47 -17.28 1.70 5.72
CA ASP A 47 -17.74 0.95 4.55
C ASP A 47 -17.09 1.35 3.22
N TYR A 48 -16.00 2.11 3.26
CA TYR A 48 -15.24 2.49 2.06
C TYR A 48 -14.47 1.30 1.48
N ILE A 49 -14.51 1.17 0.15
CA ILE A 49 -13.74 0.17 -0.59
C ILE A 49 -12.40 0.78 -1.01
N ALA A 50 -11.37 0.48 -0.23
CA ALA A 50 -10.00 0.93 -0.43
C ALA A 50 -9.29 0.18 -1.58
N SER A 51 -8.02 0.53 -1.84
CA SER A 51 -7.28 0.09 -3.04
C SER A 51 -7.15 -1.42 -3.19
N CYS A 52 -7.10 -2.20 -2.10
CA CYS A 52 -7.10 -3.66 -2.18
C CYS A 52 -8.44 -4.26 -2.63
N GLY A 53 -9.53 -3.50 -2.58
CA GLY A 53 -10.86 -4.01 -2.83
C GLY A 53 -11.39 -4.94 -1.74
N CYS A 54 -10.87 -4.84 -0.52
CA CYS A 54 -11.37 -5.58 0.63
C CYS A 54 -12.86 -5.26 0.88
N THR A 55 -13.58 -6.17 1.51
CA THR A 55 -14.99 -5.93 1.90
C THR A 55 -15.12 -4.65 2.74
N ALA A 56 -16.25 -3.96 2.58
CA ALA A 56 -16.59 -2.74 3.33
C ALA A 56 -16.47 -2.94 4.86
N GLU A 57 -16.89 -4.10 5.35
CA GLU A 57 -16.85 -4.47 6.76
C GLU A 57 -15.42 -4.44 7.35
N SER A 58 -14.38 -4.60 6.52
CA SER A 58 -12.98 -4.51 6.98
C SER A 58 -12.65 -3.15 7.63
N THR A 59 -13.37 -2.08 7.29
CA THR A 59 -13.18 -0.73 7.86
C THR A 59 -13.69 -0.60 9.30
N HIS A 60 -14.44 -1.58 9.81
CA HIS A 60 -14.87 -1.64 11.22
C HIS A 60 -13.79 -2.23 12.14
N TYR A 61 -12.60 -2.50 11.58
CA TYR A 61 -11.44 -3.06 12.27
C TYR A 61 -10.18 -2.26 11.92
N PRO A 62 -9.09 -2.37 12.70
CA PRO A 62 -7.87 -1.59 12.45
C PRO A 62 -7.27 -1.89 11.07
N THR A 63 -7.26 -0.89 10.19
CA THR A 63 -6.71 -1.00 8.84
C THR A 63 -5.68 0.09 8.60
N ALA A 64 -4.81 -0.13 7.63
CA ALA A 64 -3.80 0.84 7.23
C ALA A 64 -3.61 0.84 5.71
N ALA A 65 -3.19 1.99 5.20
CA ALA A 65 -2.57 2.09 3.89
C ALA A 65 -1.06 1.83 4.02
N LEU A 66 -0.45 1.19 3.02
CA LEU A 66 1.01 1.04 2.95
C LEU A 66 1.58 1.90 1.82
N SER A 67 2.74 2.51 2.04
CA SER A 67 3.45 3.31 1.03
C SER A 67 3.63 2.53 -0.28
N GLN A 68 3.28 3.15 -1.41
CA GLN A 68 3.17 2.53 -2.74
C GLN A 68 4.27 1.53 -3.08
N MET A 69 5.53 1.91 -2.82
CA MET A 69 6.67 1.08 -3.19
C MET A 69 6.76 -0.21 -2.38
N ALA A 70 6.27 -0.22 -1.14
CA ALA A 70 6.11 -1.41 -0.29
C ALA A 70 4.73 -2.08 -0.48
N PHE A 71 3.70 -1.33 -0.87
CA PHE A 71 2.40 -1.89 -1.24
C PHE A 71 2.52 -2.83 -2.46
N GLY A 72 3.43 -2.51 -3.38
CA GLY A 72 3.82 -3.33 -4.52
C GLY A 72 2.91 -3.18 -5.74
N SER A 73 2.23 -2.04 -5.85
CA SER A 73 1.42 -1.66 -7.00
C SER A 73 1.17 -0.15 -7.02
N SER A 74 0.99 0.44 -8.22
CA SER A 74 0.57 1.85 -8.38
C SER A 74 -0.92 1.99 -8.71
N THR A 75 -1.60 0.89 -9.00
CA THR A 75 -3.04 0.84 -9.32
C THR A 75 -3.71 -0.30 -8.53
N ALA A 76 -4.95 -0.13 -8.05
CA ALA A 76 -5.71 -1.20 -7.39
C ALA A 76 -4.91 -1.94 -6.28
N TYR A 77 -4.77 -3.27 -6.36
CA TYR A 77 -4.14 -4.10 -5.34
C TYR A 77 -2.65 -4.39 -5.61
N GLY A 78 -1.92 -4.77 -4.56
CA GLY A 78 -0.56 -5.30 -4.63
C GLY A 78 -0.33 -6.42 -3.60
N PRO A 79 0.87 -7.00 -3.52
CA PRO A 79 1.19 -8.13 -2.61
C PRO A 79 1.01 -7.81 -1.13
N ALA A 80 0.99 -6.53 -0.76
CA ALA A 80 0.71 -6.13 0.61
C ALA A 80 -0.76 -6.33 1.00
N CYS A 81 -1.68 -6.40 0.04
CA CYS A 81 -3.12 -6.49 0.31
C CYS A 81 -3.49 -7.71 1.15
N GLY A 82 -4.19 -7.46 2.25
CA GLY A 82 -4.60 -8.49 3.20
C GLY A 82 -3.53 -8.92 4.20
N ARG A 83 -2.27 -8.48 4.08
CA ARG A 83 -1.23 -8.76 5.07
C ARG A 83 -1.54 -8.05 6.39
N CYS A 84 -1.18 -8.68 7.50
CA CYS A 84 -1.37 -8.13 8.83
C CYS A 84 -0.04 -7.80 9.51
N PHE A 85 0.01 -6.66 10.20
CA PHE A 85 1.22 -6.16 10.85
C PHE A 85 0.91 -5.70 12.26
N ASN A 86 1.75 -6.09 13.22
CA ASN A 86 1.78 -5.50 14.54
C ASN A 86 2.66 -4.24 14.51
N LEU A 87 2.05 -3.06 14.66
CA LEU A 87 2.70 -1.76 14.62
C LEU A 87 2.89 -1.23 16.03
N THR A 88 4.11 -0.86 16.41
CA THR A 88 4.44 -0.43 17.78
C THR A 88 5.06 0.97 17.80
N LEU A 89 4.47 1.89 18.57
CA LEU A 89 4.97 3.26 18.70
C LEU A 89 6.30 3.29 19.47
N LEU A 90 7.30 3.98 18.89
CA LEU A 90 8.61 4.17 19.52
C LEU A 90 8.80 5.61 20.00
N ASN A 91 8.71 6.57 19.09
CA ASN A 91 8.84 7.99 19.37
C ASN A 91 8.25 8.83 18.24
N THR A 92 7.98 10.10 18.50
CA THR A 92 7.53 11.05 17.47
C THR A 92 8.72 11.58 16.66
N PHE A 93 8.50 11.84 15.38
CA PHE A 93 9.55 12.36 14.49
C PHE A 93 9.59 13.89 14.42
N LEU A 94 8.41 14.54 14.33
CA LEU A 94 8.32 15.98 14.10
C LEU A 94 8.36 16.84 15.37
N SER A 95 8.16 16.25 16.56
CA SER A 95 8.15 17.04 17.79
C SER A 95 9.57 17.36 18.27
N VAL A 96 9.73 18.53 18.90
CA VAL A 96 11.00 18.98 19.44
C VAL A 96 10.83 19.36 20.92
N PRO A 97 11.43 18.61 21.87
CA PRO A 97 12.14 17.34 21.68
C PRO A 97 11.22 16.20 21.19
N PRO A 98 11.77 15.07 20.71
CA PRO A 98 10.97 13.88 20.42
C PRO A 98 10.22 13.40 21.67
N PHE A 99 8.95 13.06 21.50
CA PHE A 99 8.11 12.47 22.54
C PHE A 99 8.28 10.95 22.55
N PHE A 100 8.55 10.41 23.74
CA PHE A 100 8.69 8.98 24.00
C PHE A 100 7.52 8.55 24.90
N PRO A 101 6.62 7.67 24.43
CA PRO A 101 5.50 7.23 25.23
C PRO A 101 5.99 6.38 26.40
N SER A 102 5.32 6.48 27.57
CA SER A 102 5.70 5.74 28.78
C SER A 102 5.46 4.22 28.70
N GLY A 103 4.75 3.77 27.67
CA GLY A 103 4.61 2.38 27.27
C GLY A 103 4.51 2.31 25.75
N HIS A 104 4.92 1.19 25.17
CA HIS A 104 4.85 0.98 23.72
C HIS A 104 3.43 0.54 23.36
N GLN A 105 2.60 1.46 22.84
CA GLN A 105 1.29 1.10 22.29
C GLN A 105 1.52 0.32 21.00
N SER A 106 0.82 -0.81 20.87
CA SER A 106 0.86 -1.65 19.69
C SER A 106 -0.54 -1.92 19.17
N ILE A 107 -0.67 -2.09 17.86
CA ILE A 107 -1.93 -2.46 17.20
C ILE A 107 -1.66 -3.38 16.02
N VAL A 108 -2.47 -4.43 15.87
CA VAL A 108 -2.43 -5.26 14.68
C VAL A 108 -3.36 -4.65 13.64
N VAL A 109 -2.81 -4.26 12.50
CA VAL A 109 -3.57 -3.73 11.36
C VAL A 109 -3.58 -4.71 10.21
N LYS A 110 -4.61 -4.67 9.37
CA LYS A 110 -4.61 -5.26 8.03
C LYS A 110 -4.35 -4.18 6.98
N VAL A 111 -3.47 -4.44 6.03
CA VAL A 111 -3.26 -3.54 4.89
C VAL A 111 -4.41 -3.72 3.91
N THR A 112 -5.22 -2.68 3.76
CA THR A 112 -6.38 -2.65 2.86
C THR A 112 -6.31 -1.53 1.82
N ASP A 113 -5.36 -0.61 1.97
CA ASP A 113 -5.24 0.55 1.12
C ASP A 113 -3.80 0.85 0.68
N LEU A 114 -3.71 1.71 -0.32
CA LEU A 114 -2.48 2.24 -0.89
C LEU A 114 -2.27 3.66 -0.38
N CYS A 115 -1.09 3.94 0.17
CA CYS A 115 -0.63 5.32 0.32
C CYS A 115 0.19 5.69 -0.92
N PRO A 116 -0.37 6.47 -1.86
CA PRO A 116 0.22 6.68 -3.17
C PRO A 116 1.56 7.42 -3.09
N LEU A 117 2.44 7.13 -4.05
CA LEU A 117 3.72 7.81 -4.17
C LEU A 117 3.47 9.30 -4.40
N SER A 118 4.03 10.13 -3.54
CA SER A 118 3.88 11.57 -3.59
C SER A 118 5.25 12.26 -3.60
N THR A 119 5.30 13.47 -4.16
CA THR A 119 6.51 14.31 -4.07
C THR A 119 6.69 14.92 -2.67
N THR A 120 5.63 14.91 -1.86
CA THR A 120 5.57 15.47 -0.51
C THR A 120 4.88 14.51 0.44
N GLY A 121 5.40 14.31 1.66
CA GLY A 121 4.80 13.43 2.66
C GLY A 121 5.72 12.26 3.01
N TRP A 122 5.12 11.18 3.53
CA TRP A 122 5.86 10.06 4.15
C TRP A 122 5.87 8.79 3.31
N CYS A 123 5.02 8.72 2.29
CA CYS A 123 4.92 7.60 1.36
C CYS A 123 5.79 7.77 0.11
N ASN A 124 6.82 8.63 0.18
CA ASN A 124 7.70 8.98 -0.93
C ASN A 124 8.98 8.14 -1.03
N ALA A 125 9.14 7.12 -0.18
CA ALA A 125 10.25 6.19 -0.26
C ALA A 125 10.23 5.42 -1.60
N THR A 126 11.41 5.16 -2.16
CA THR A 126 11.60 4.39 -3.39
C THR A 126 12.77 3.43 -3.25
N THR A 127 12.99 2.57 -4.24
CA THR A 127 14.19 1.72 -4.30
C THR A 127 15.51 2.51 -4.35
N ASN A 128 15.45 3.83 -4.59
CA ASN A 128 16.61 4.72 -4.57
C ASN A 128 16.86 5.38 -3.20
N GLY A 129 15.94 5.27 -2.25
CA GLY A 129 16.14 5.80 -0.91
C GLY A 129 14.87 5.97 -0.07
N PRO A 130 15.07 6.17 1.25
CA PRO A 130 13.99 6.24 2.22
C PRO A 130 13.21 7.56 2.16
N ASN A 131 12.13 7.62 2.93
CA ASN A 131 11.38 8.85 3.18
C ASN A 131 12.17 9.84 4.05
N ALA A 132 11.58 11.01 4.33
CA ALA A 132 12.23 12.09 5.09
C ALA A 132 12.63 11.72 6.54
N ALA A 133 12.09 10.64 7.09
CA ALA A 133 12.47 10.12 8.41
C ALA A 133 13.53 9.01 8.34
N GLY A 134 14.00 8.65 7.14
CA GLY A 134 15.01 7.60 6.95
C GLY A 134 14.45 6.18 6.92
N HIS A 135 13.14 6.01 6.69
CA HIS A 135 12.50 4.69 6.57
C HIS A 135 12.00 4.41 5.15
N ASP A 136 12.09 3.16 4.71
CA ASP A 136 11.61 2.71 3.40
C ASP A 136 10.09 2.44 3.36
N LEU A 137 9.48 2.30 4.54
CA LEU A 137 8.05 2.02 4.71
C LEU A 137 7.36 3.16 5.45
N ASN A 138 6.15 3.50 5.01
CA ASN A 138 5.19 4.25 5.79
C ASN A 138 3.86 3.50 5.86
N PHE A 139 3.37 3.28 7.07
CA PHE A 139 1.98 2.90 7.30
C PHE A 139 1.16 4.17 7.53
N ASP A 140 0.02 4.30 6.85
CA ASP A 140 -0.95 5.36 7.12
C ASP A 140 -2.15 4.72 7.81
N LEU A 141 -2.31 4.94 9.11
CA LEU A 141 -3.35 4.31 9.91
C LEU A 141 -4.72 4.93 9.59
N ALA A 142 -5.74 4.13 9.36
CA ALA A 142 -7.12 4.61 9.24
C ALA A 142 -7.62 5.10 10.60
N PHE A 143 -7.34 6.36 10.92
CA PHE A 143 -7.60 6.99 12.21
C PHE A 143 -8.01 8.46 12.04
N PRO A 144 -9.01 8.96 12.79
CA PRO A 144 -9.77 8.26 13.83
C PRO A 144 -10.67 7.15 13.28
N SER A 145 -10.87 6.10 14.05
CA SER A 145 -11.74 4.95 13.75
C SER A 145 -12.45 4.48 15.01
N THR A 146 -13.63 3.86 14.89
CA THR A 146 -14.34 3.21 16.00
C THR A 146 -13.62 1.97 16.53
N SER A 147 -12.73 1.38 15.73
CA SER A 147 -11.99 0.16 16.06
C SER A 147 -10.61 0.43 16.64
N ILE A 148 -10.17 1.70 16.70
CA ILE A 148 -8.86 2.08 17.21
C ILE A 148 -9.09 2.97 18.43
N PRO A 149 -8.51 2.65 19.61
CA PRO A 149 -8.66 3.49 20.79
C PRO A 149 -8.28 4.94 20.48
N SER A 150 -9.11 5.89 20.91
CA SER A 150 -8.89 7.33 20.66
C SER A 150 -7.60 7.87 21.28
N ASN A 151 -7.03 7.13 22.24
CA ASN A 151 -5.75 7.40 22.89
C ASN A 151 -4.58 6.57 22.32
N PHE A 152 -4.74 5.90 21.17
CA PHE A 152 -3.68 5.11 20.54
C PHE A 152 -2.44 5.96 20.24
N PHE A 153 -2.62 7.22 19.82
CA PHE A 153 -1.57 8.21 19.73
C PHE A 153 -1.51 9.02 21.04
N PRO A 154 -0.68 8.64 22.03
CA PRO A 154 -0.57 9.40 23.27
C PRO A 154 0.08 10.76 23.01
N SER A 155 -0.27 11.72 23.87
CA SER A 155 0.28 13.07 23.80
C SER A 155 0.53 13.68 25.17
N ASN A 156 1.29 14.78 25.17
CA ASN A 156 1.49 15.63 26.33
C ASN A 156 1.23 17.09 25.93
N ALA A 157 -0.04 17.42 25.71
CA ALA A 157 -0.46 18.73 25.23
C ALA A 157 -0.01 19.88 26.16
N SER A 158 0.08 19.64 27.46
CA SER A 158 0.58 20.63 28.43
C SER A 158 2.04 21.01 28.18
N TYR A 159 2.85 20.10 27.63
CA TYR A 159 4.26 20.35 27.32
C TYR A 159 4.46 20.82 25.87
N TYR A 160 3.81 20.18 24.90
CA TYR A 160 4.02 20.44 23.47
C TYR A 160 3.09 21.52 22.89
N GLY A 161 1.95 21.79 23.53
CA GLY A 161 0.94 22.72 23.03
C GLY A 161 -0.03 22.14 21.99
N TYR A 162 0.08 20.85 21.66
CA TYR A 162 -0.79 20.15 20.71
C TYR A 162 -0.89 18.66 21.07
N THR A 163 -1.91 17.99 20.56
CA THR A 163 -2.20 16.57 20.85
C THR A 163 -1.80 15.62 19.73
N ASP A 164 -1.65 16.11 18.51
CA ASP A 164 -1.29 15.29 17.35
C ASP A 164 0.14 15.59 16.89
N PHE A 165 1.01 14.61 17.02
CA PHE A 165 2.40 14.72 16.58
C PHE A 165 2.59 14.46 15.08
N GLY A 166 1.55 14.00 14.39
CA GLY A 166 1.50 13.72 12.95
C GLY A 166 2.25 12.45 12.54
N VAL A 167 3.50 12.30 12.98
CA VAL A 167 4.43 11.28 12.46
C VAL A 167 5.17 10.60 13.59
N TRP A 168 5.13 9.28 13.57
CA TRP A 168 5.78 8.42 14.55
C TRP A 168 6.81 7.52 13.87
N ASN A 169 7.95 7.34 14.51
CA ASN A 169 8.78 6.17 14.27
C ASN A 169 8.13 4.98 14.95
N ILE A 170 8.04 3.87 14.22
CA ILE A 170 7.49 2.61 14.71
C ILE A 170 8.45 1.45 14.44
N SER A 171 8.28 0.38 15.21
CA SER A 171 8.67 -0.96 14.75
C SER A 171 7.44 -1.68 14.19
N TYR A 172 7.65 -2.49 13.16
CA TYR A 172 6.61 -3.37 12.61
C TYR A 172 7.05 -4.83 12.65
N GLU A 173 6.07 -5.72 12.74
CA GLU A 173 6.22 -7.17 12.61
C GLU A 173 5.05 -7.71 11.76
N SER A 174 5.35 -8.42 10.68
CA SER A 174 4.39 -9.18 9.89
C SER A 174 3.91 -10.36 10.75
N VAL A 175 2.61 -10.44 10.99
CA VAL A 175 1.98 -11.48 11.83
C VAL A 175 0.90 -12.20 11.04
N SER A 176 0.52 -13.41 11.47
CA SER A 176 -0.69 -14.04 10.91
C SER A 176 -1.90 -13.15 11.19
N CYS A 177 -2.77 -13.03 10.20
CA CYS A 177 -4.01 -12.28 10.34
C CYS A 177 -4.97 -12.88 11.37
N SER A 178 -4.72 -14.07 11.92
CA SER A 178 -5.44 -14.56 13.10
C SER A 178 -5.27 -13.68 14.34
N ASN A 179 -4.29 -12.78 14.35
CA ASN A 179 -4.07 -11.79 15.40
C ASN A 179 -4.79 -10.46 15.14
N TRP A 180 -5.38 -10.28 13.95
CA TRP A 180 -6.15 -9.09 13.60
C TRP A 180 -7.58 -9.23 14.13
N GLU A 181 -8.13 -8.17 14.73
CA GLU A 181 -9.43 -8.24 15.44
C GLU A 181 -10.59 -8.69 14.54
N GLY A 182 -10.55 -8.32 13.25
CA GLY A 182 -11.57 -8.71 12.26
C GLY A 182 -11.45 -10.14 11.73
N TRP A 183 -10.48 -10.94 12.21
CA TRP A 183 -10.23 -12.29 11.69
C TRP A 183 -11.43 -13.24 11.79
N ASN A 184 -12.19 -13.15 12.87
CA ASN A 184 -13.32 -14.05 13.10
C ASN A 184 -14.62 -13.52 12.48
N ASP A 185 -14.60 -12.37 11.83
CA ASP A 185 -15.73 -11.83 11.10
C ASP A 185 -15.61 -12.14 9.62
N ALA A 186 -16.37 -13.13 9.16
CA ALA A 186 -16.37 -13.54 7.76
C ALA A 186 -16.80 -12.42 6.80
N ALA A 187 -17.57 -11.42 7.25
CA ALA A 187 -17.95 -10.28 6.42
C ALA A 187 -16.78 -9.30 6.21
N ALA A 188 -15.82 -9.25 7.14
CA ALA A 188 -14.60 -8.42 7.08
C ALA A 188 -13.43 -9.07 6.30
N LEU A 189 -13.64 -10.29 5.79
CA LEU A 189 -12.63 -11.04 5.05
C LEU A 189 -12.93 -11.10 3.56
N GLY A 190 -11.87 -11.03 2.76
CA GLY A 190 -11.94 -11.19 1.32
C GLY A 190 -12.14 -9.88 0.56
N SER A 191 -12.31 -10.03 -0.75
CA SER A 191 -12.61 -8.93 -1.66
C SER A 191 -14.12 -8.74 -1.84
N VAL A 192 -14.52 -7.52 -2.20
CA VAL A 192 -15.90 -7.23 -2.60
C VAL A 192 -16.33 -8.06 -3.80
N THR A 193 -17.62 -8.35 -3.85
CA THR A 193 -18.25 -8.98 -5.01
C THR A 193 -18.66 -7.92 -6.05
N GLY A 194 -18.63 -8.27 -7.34
CA GLY A 194 -19.09 -7.39 -8.42
C GLY A 194 -18.03 -6.50 -9.07
N GLN A 195 -16.79 -6.56 -8.61
CA GLN A 195 -15.62 -6.07 -9.36
C GLN A 195 -14.90 -7.25 -10.02
N GLY A 196 -14.26 -7.01 -11.17
CA GLY A 196 -13.49 -8.06 -11.84
C GLY A 196 -12.21 -8.41 -11.07
N PRO A 197 -11.66 -9.63 -11.26
CA PRO A 197 -10.45 -10.08 -10.58
C PRO A 197 -9.20 -9.23 -10.90
N GLU A 198 -9.25 -8.39 -11.93
CA GLU A 198 -8.22 -7.39 -12.24
C GLU A 198 -8.26 -6.17 -11.31
N SER A 199 -9.36 -5.95 -10.58
CA SER A 199 -9.59 -4.74 -9.79
C SER A 199 -9.49 -4.95 -8.29
N VAL A 200 -9.66 -6.18 -7.79
CA VAL A 200 -9.72 -6.47 -6.34
C VAL A 200 -8.92 -7.72 -5.97
N CYS A 201 -8.18 -7.64 -4.86
CA CYS A 201 -7.57 -8.79 -4.22
C CYS A 201 -7.27 -8.45 -2.76
N CYS A 202 -7.89 -9.20 -1.84
CA CYS A 202 -7.72 -9.02 -0.41
C CYS A 202 -7.77 -10.38 0.27
N ALA A 203 -6.62 -11.02 0.40
CA ALA A 203 -6.51 -12.33 1.05
C ALA A 203 -6.84 -12.24 2.55
N ALA A 204 -7.47 -13.27 3.09
CA ALA A 204 -7.80 -13.31 4.52
C ALA A 204 -6.54 -13.38 5.41
N ASP A 205 -5.56 -14.21 5.02
CA ASP A 205 -4.24 -14.39 5.65
C ASP A 205 -3.19 -14.82 4.59
N PRO A 206 -2.58 -13.89 3.85
CA PRO A 206 -1.57 -14.20 2.83
C PRO A 206 -0.28 -14.70 3.49
N THR A 207 -0.04 -16.02 3.43
CA THR A 207 1.11 -16.68 4.07
C THR A 207 2.08 -17.29 3.07
N ASN A 208 1.70 -17.35 1.80
CA ASN A 208 2.52 -17.91 0.73
C ASN A 208 2.09 -17.34 -0.63
N SER A 209 2.85 -17.63 -1.68
CA SER A 209 2.60 -17.08 -3.02
C SER A 209 1.27 -17.50 -3.66
N SER A 210 0.65 -18.60 -3.21
CA SER A 210 -0.63 -19.06 -3.79
C SER A 210 -1.85 -18.27 -3.29
N ASN A 211 -1.72 -17.58 -2.15
CA ASN A 211 -2.76 -16.76 -1.57
C ASN A 211 -2.32 -15.32 -1.30
N THR A 212 -1.17 -14.91 -1.85
CA THR A 212 -0.71 -13.53 -1.88
C THR A 212 -1.21 -12.89 -3.17
N CYS A 213 -1.74 -11.66 -3.07
CA CYS A 213 -2.13 -10.90 -4.25
C CYS A 213 -0.93 -10.67 -5.15
N THR A 214 -1.09 -10.81 -6.45
CA THR A 214 0.03 -10.56 -7.37
C THR A 214 0.40 -9.08 -7.31
N SER A 215 1.69 -8.79 -7.44
CA SER A 215 2.08 -7.46 -7.91
C SER A 215 1.54 -7.31 -9.32
N TYR A 216 1.41 -6.07 -9.81
CA TYR A 216 1.09 -5.79 -11.21
C TYR A 216 -0.38 -5.96 -11.63
N SER A 217 -1.33 -5.38 -10.90
CA SER A 217 -2.57 -4.90 -11.56
C SER A 217 -2.23 -3.97 -12.75
N ASP A 218 -1.11 -3.25 -12.70
CA ASP A 218 -0.57 -2.41 -13.78
C ASP A 218 -0.24 -3.20 -15.07
N HIS A 219 0.01 -4.52 -15.02
CA HIS A 219 0.42 -5.33 -16.19
C HIS A 219 -0.47 -6.56 -16.48
N ASN A 220 -1.72 -6.59 -16.02
CA ASN A 220 -2.73 -7.62 -16.37
C ASN A 220 -2.48 -9.03 -15.80
N GLY A 221 -2.03 -9.15 -14.54
CA GLY A 221 -2.15 -10.42 -13.81
C GLY A 221 -3.62 -10.69 -13.42
N ILE A 222 -4.08 -11.95 -13.51
CA ILE A 222 -5.36 -12.36 -12.89
C ILE A 222 -5.07 -12.66 -11.42
N ALA A 223 -5.65 -11.92 -10.49
CA ALA A 223 -5.51 -12.21 -9.06
C ALA A 223 -6.12 -13.58 -8.68
N PRO A 224 -5.66 -14.18 -7.57
CA PRO A 224 -6.40 -15.26 -6.95
C PRO A 224 -7.81 -14.79 -6.58
N ASP A 225 -8.82 -15.64 -6.79
CA ASP A 225 -10.18 -15.35 -6.34
C ASP A 225 -10.20 -15.30 -4.81
N THR A 226 -10.38 -14.09 -4.29
CA THR A 226 -10.45 -13.80 -2.85
C THR A 226 -11.85 -13.35 -2.45
N THR A 227 -12.84 -13.45 -3.34
CA THR A 227 -14.21 -13.04 -3.03
C THR A 227 -14.83 -13.99 -2.00
N THR A 228 -15.56 -13.44 -1.04
CA THR A 228 -16.32 -14.22 -0.05
C THR A 228 -17.81 -14.01 -0.28
N SER A 229 -18.62 -15.07 -0.11
CA SER A 229 -20.05 -15.05 -0.38
C SER A 229 -20.87 -14.12 0.52
N LEU A 230 -20.26 -13.60 1.60
CA LEU A 230 -20.90 -12.74 2.60
C LEU A 230 -20.59 -11.24 2.40
N GLY A 231 -19.57 -10.90 1.60
CA GLY A 231 -19.20 -9.52 1.27
C GLY A 231 -20.10 -8.90 0.20
N HIS A 232 -21.40 -8.75 0.49
CA HIS A 232 -22.30 -7.97 -0.37
C HIS A 232 -22.17 -6.48 -0.04
N SER A 233 -21.46 -5.73 -0.90
CA SER A 233 -21.56 -4.27 -0.90
C SER A 233 -22.92 -3.89 -1.47
N THR A 234 -23.71 -3.09 -0.76
CA THR A 234 -24.87 -2.45 -1.40
C THR A 234 -24.33 -1.44 -2.42
N PRO A 235 -24.64 -1.57 -3.72
CA PRO A 235 -24.16 -0.60 -4.71
C PRO A 235 -24.78 0.75 -4.38
N GLN A 236 -23.95 1.70 -3.93
CA GLN A 236 -24.38 3.08 -3.78
C GLN A 236 -24.62 3.64 -5.19
N PRO A 237 -25.85 4.07 -5.55
CA PRO A 237 -26.11 4.55 -6.89
C PRO A 237 -25.36 5.86 -7.11
N TYR A 238 -24.33 5.81 -7.96
CA TYR A 238 -23.69 7.00 -8.51
C TYR A 238 -24.74 7.77 -9.31
N ILE A 239 -25.31 8.82 -8.72
CA ILE A 239 -26.07 9.83 -9.48
C ILE A 239 -25.04 10.59 -10.31
N PHE A 240 -24.82 10.14 -11.55
CA PHE A 240 -24.18 10.93 -12.58
C PHE A 240 -25.02 12.19 -12.80
N THR A 241 -24.61 13.30 -12.18
CA THR A 241 -25.09 14.61 -12.57
C THR A 241 -24.46 14.94 -13.92
N LEU A 242 -25.23 14.71 -15.00
CA LEU A 242 -24.88 15.22 -16.32
C LEU A 242 -24.85 16.76 -16.24
N SER A 243 -23.66 17.33 -16.14
CA SER A 243 -23.43 18.75 -16.40
C SER A 243 -23.58 18.98 -17.90
N LEU A 244 -24.75 19.44 -18.31
CA LEU A 244 -25.00 19.98 -19.65
C LEU A 244 -24.27 21.32 -19.78
N VAL A 245 -23.01 21.27 -20.17
CA VAL A 245 -22.26 22.45 -20.61
C VAL A 245 -22.84 22.89 -21.95
N SER A 246 -23.68 23.92 -21.90
CA SER A 246 -24.23 24.59 -23.08
C SER A 246 -23.11 25.33 -23.81
N SER A 247 -22.64 24.76 -24.92
CA SER A 247 -21.74 25.42 -25.85
C SER A 247 -22.52 26.41 -26.72
N ILE A 248 -22.57 27.67 -26.29
CA ILE A 248 -23.00 28.81 -27.11
C ILE A 248 -21.82 29.16 -28.04
N LEU A 249 -21.95 28.81 -29.32
CA LEU A 249 -21.09 29.30 -30.40
C LEU A 249 -21.44 30.77 -30.71
N PRO A 250 -20.48 31.71 -30.72
CA PRO A 250 -20.69 33.01 -31.35
C PRO A 250 -20.52 32.88 -32.87
N LEU A 251 -21.60 33.14 -33.61
CA LEU A 251 -21.56 33.41 -35.05
C LEU A 251 -20.78 34.71 -35.30
N PHE A 252 -19.56 34.58 -35.82
CA PHE A 252 -18.83 35.67 -36.47
C PHE A 252 -18.71 35.38 -37.96
N GLY A 253 -19.09 36.38 -38.78
CA GLY A 253 -18.74 36.48 -40.20
C GLY A 253 -19.97 36.60 -41.12
N TYR A 254 -20.26 37.79 -41.63
CA TYR A 254 -19.65 38.31 -42.85
C TYR A 254 -20.16 39.73 -43.13
N PHE A 255 -19.23 40.70 -43.17
CA PHE A 255 -19.42 41.96 -43.88
C PHE A 255 -19.07 41.72 -45.35
N TYR A 256 -19.97 42.10 -46.25
CA TYR A 256 -19.66 42.51 -47.63
C TYR A 256 -20.64 43.62 -48.02
N GLU A 257 -20.06 44.65 -48.66
CA GLU A 257 -20.60 45.95 -49.11
C GLU A 257 -20.70 47.07 -48.07
#